data_AF-A0A2U1K9J4-F1
#
_entry.id   AF-A0A2U1K9J4-F1
#
_cell.length_a   1.000
_cell.length_b   1.000
_cell.length_c   1.000
_cell.angle_alpha   90.00
_cell.angle_beta   90.00
_cell.angle_gamma   90.00
#
_symmetry.space_group_name_H-M   'P 1'
#
loop_
_entity.id
_entity.type
_entity.pdbx_description
1 polymer ?
#
loop_
_entity_poly.entity_id
_entity_poly.type
_entity_poly.pdbx_seq_one_letter_code
_entity_poly.pdbx_strand_id
1 'polypeptide(L)'
;MVIHFGPEKDDSISGLKWNVSSVLSSSVTSHSALCLNSHDSGSSLSMCSHCTSWNPNIPASWLRFFFFWNRKDSCLSLPHCGYRQPDSGVIISCLNCFIDTGSLNRFQYGIGKLSYVSNHGGTCTIAKSDPPEEVIKRAVYLLRHGFFSYDVLRNNCEDFALYCTTGLVIRGKVTTGSSGQVNRSIRGKEASYMTDIGVRDDVEEVAVEQVVEFRRRNM
;
A
#
# COMPACT_ATOMS: atom_id res chain seq x y z
N MET A 1 -2.17 -6.55 8.36
CA MET A 1 -2.14 -5.07 8.46
C MET A 1 -1.66 -4.53 7.12
N VAL A 2 -2.16 -3.38 6.70
CA VAL A 2 -1.80 -2.70 5.44
C VAL A 2 -1.52 -1.23 5.77
N ILE A 3 -0.40 -0.69 5.29
CA ILE A 3 -0.15 0.75 5.30
C ILE A 3 -0.23 1.20 3.85
N HIS A 4 -1.12 2.15 3.57
CA HIS A 4 -1.39 2.62 2.22
C HIS A 4 -1.53 4.14 2.18
N PHE A 5 -1.48 4.70 0.97
CA PHE A 5 -1.51 6.14 0.75
C PHE A 5 -2.74 6.51 -0.07
N GLY A 6 -3.45 7.56 0.33
CA GLY A 6 -4.75 7.92 -0.24
C GLY A 6 -5.09 9.41 -0.10
N PRO A 7 -6.12 9.87 -0.81
CA PRO A 7 -6.53 11.27 -0.79
C PRO A 7 -6.94 11.73 0.61
N GLU A 8 -6.84 13.03 0.88
CA GLU A 8 -7.45 13.67 2.04
C GLU A 8 -8.96 13.41 2.07
N LYS A 9 -9.48 13.04 3.24
CA LYS A 9 -10.92 13.04 3.49
C LYS A 9 -11.27 14.40 4.07
N ASP A 10 -12.36 15.00 3.61
CA ASP A 10 -12.94 16.18 4.28
C ASP A 10 -13.25 15.82 5.75
N ASP A 11 -12.63 16.58 6.67
CA ASP A 11 -12.51 16.34 8.12
C ASP A 11 -13.82 16.42 8.93
N SER A 12 -14.98 16.18 8.33
CA SER A 12 -16.25 16.23 9.05
C SER A 12 -16.42 15.14 10.13
N ILE A 13 -15.55 14.11 10.21
CA ILE A 13 -15.61 13.05 11.23
C ILE A 13 -14.20 12.50 11.54
N SER A 14 -13.47 13.03 12.54
CA SER A 14 -12.69 12.23 13.53
C SER A 14 -11.74 13.09 14.39
N GLY A 15 -12.27 13.67 15.47
CA GLY A 15 -11.51 14.43 16.46
C GLY A 15 -10.72 13.59 17.48
N LEU A 16 -9.93 12.59 17.06
CA LEU A 16 -9.07 11.82 17.98
C LEU A 16 -7.61 11.77 17.51
N LYS A 17 -6.75 12.53 18.20
CA LYS A 17 -5.29 12.46 18.08
C LYS A 17 -4.77 11.22 18.82
N TRP A 18 -4.24 10.24 18.09
CA TRP A 18 -3.62 9.04 18.66
C TRP A 18 -2.10 9.08 18.50
N ASN A 19 -1.36 8.71 19.55
CA ASN A 19 0.10 8.63 19.51
C ASN A 19 0.55 7.17 19.28
N VAL A 20 1.07 6.87 18.09
CA VAL A 20 1.47 5.51 17.64
C VAL A 20 2.75 5.02 18.33
N SER A 21 3.38 5.83 19.19
CA SER A 21 4.63 5.49 19.87
C SER A 21 4.50 4.42 20.97
N SER A 22 3.31 4.12 21.47
CA SER A 22 3.12 3.24 22.64
C SER A 22 2.62 1.82 22.35
N VAL A 23 2.31 1.45 21.10
CA VAL A 23 1.55 0.19 20.81
C VAL A 23 2.29 -0.80 19.91
N LEU A 24 3.36 -0.38 19.23
CA LEU A 24 4.21 -1.31 18.47
C LEU A 24 5.28 -1.90 19.39
N SER A 25 4.85 -2.80 20.29
CA SER A 25 5.77 -3.70 20.99
C SER A 25 6.55 -4.52 19.96
N SER A 26 7.84 -4.71 20.23
CA SER A 26 8.89 -5.38 19.44
C SER A 26 8.67 -6.88 19.17
N SER A 27 7.43 -7.30 18.97
CA SER A 27 7.01 -8.68 18.76
C SER A 27 5.96 -8.81 17.65
N VAL A 28 5.89 -7.83 16.73
CA VAL A 28 5.13 -8.00 15.48
C VAL A 28 5.98 -8.84 14.53
N THR A 29 5.73 -10.15 14.52
CA THR A 29 6.28 -11.05 13.51
C THR A 29 5.89 -10.54 12.13
N SER A 30 6.92 -10.24 11.35
CA SER A 30 6.88 -9.73 10.00
C SER A 30 6.03 -10.63 9.10
N HIS A 31 4.85 -10.15 8.73
CA HIS A 31 4.23 -10.52 7.47
C HIS A 31 4.00 -9.22 6.69
N SER A 32 5.09 -8.69 6.11
CA SER A 32 4.99 -8.10 4.77
C SER A 32 4.12 -9.04 3.93
N ALA A 33 3.25 -8.55 3.05
CA ALA A 33 2.47 -9.40 2.17
C ALA A 33 3.39 -10.28 1.29
N LEU A 34 3.78 -11.42 1.87
CA LEU A 34 4.57 -12.52 1.38
C LEU A 34 3.65 -13.71 1.63
N CYS A 35 3.03 -14.22 0.57
CA CYS A 35 2.37 -15.52 0.63
C CYS A 35 3.45 -16.56 0.93
N LEU A 36 3.50 -17.02 2.18
CA LEU A 36 4.19 -18.26 2.54
C LEU A 36 3.29 -19.42 2.10
N ASN A 37 3.72 -20.12 1.05
CA ASN A 37 3.30 -21.51 0.87
C ASN A 37 4.07 -22.34 1.91
N SER A 38 3.35 -23.01 2.80
CA SER A 38 3.88 -24.22 3.43
C SER A 38 3.63 -25.37 2.48
N HIS A 39 4.71 -25.94 1.96
CA HIS A 39 4.71 -27.27 1.38
C HIS A 39 4.55 -28.26 2.54
N ASP A 40 3.40 -28.91 2.65
CA ASP A 40 3.39 -30.30 3.06
C ASP A 40 2.27 -31.07 2.36
N SER A 41 2.59 -32.32 2.09
CA SER A 41 1.95 -33.15 1.08
C SER A 41 0.71 -33.81 1.64
N GLY A 42 -0.47 -33.57 1.06
CA GLY A 42 -1.68 -34.34 1.41
C GLY A 42 -3.00 -33.60 1.18
N SER A 43 -3.65 -33.91 0.07
CA SER A 43 -5.11 -33.92 -0.18
C SER A 43 -6.02 -33.14 0.79
N SER A 44 -6.53 -31.98 0.37
CA SER A 44 -7.95 -31.55 0.52
C SER A 44 -8.09 -30.07 0.11
N LEU A 45 -8.97 -29.80 -0.87
CA LEU A 45 -9.43 -28.46 -1.20
C LEU A 45 -10.19 -27.87 0.00
N SER A 46 -9.55 -27.00 0.79
CA SER A 46 -10.30 -26.14 1.73
C SER A 46 -10.65 -24.82 1.05
N MET A 47 -11.83 -24.82 0.43
CA MET A 47 -12.59 -23.61 0.17
C MET A 47 -12.81 -22.93 1.54
N CYS A 48 -12.51 -21.64 1.67
CA CYS A 48 -12.84 -20.89 2.90
C CYS A 48 -14.36 -20.78 3.04
N SER A 49 -14.96 -21.85 3.54
CA SER A 49 -16.38 -21.98 3.82
C SER A 49 -16.70 -21.34 5.16
N HIS A 50 -16.62 -20.02 5.28
CA HIS A 50 -17.17 -19.34 6.47
C HIS A 50 -17.71 -17.95 6.17
N CYS A 51 -18.45 -17.79 5.07
CA CYS A 51 -19.35 -16.64 4.85
C CYS A 51 -20.62 -17.04 4.08
N THR A 52 -21.32 -18.09 4.48
CA THR A 52 -22.68 -18.35 3.98
C THR A 52 -23.61 -18.75 5.12
N SER A 53 -23.96 -17.77 5.95
CA SER A 53 -25.25 -17.77 6.63
C SER A 53 -26.11 -16.71 5.93
N TRP A 54 -26.69 -17.10 4.78
CA TRP A 54 -27.73 -16.32 4.13
C TRP A 54 -29.06 -16.69 4.81
N ASN A 55 -29.62 -15.77 5.61
CA ASN A 55 -31.01 -15.86 6.04
C ASN A 55 -31.87 -15.03 5.06
N PRO A 56 -32.69 -15.65 4.20
CA PRO A 56 -33.40 -14.96 3.12
C PRO A 56 -34.56 -14.06 3.58
N ASN A 57 -34.79 -13.89 4.88
CA ASN A 57 -35.92 -13.15 5.45
C ASN A 57 -35.54 -11.78 6.08
N ILE A 58 -34.36 -11.22 5.81
CA ILE A 58 -33.96 -9.92 6.36
C ILE A 58 -34.42 -8.78 5.43
N PRO A 59 -35.21 -7.80 5.91
CA PRO A 59 -35.63 -6.64 5.11
C PRO A 59 -34.42 -5.84 4.61
N ALA A 60 -34.49 -5.28 3.39
CA ALA A 60 -33.38 -4.56 2.76
C ALA A 60 -32.81 -3.39 3.62
N SER A 61 -33.64 -2.78 4.47
CA SER A 61 -33.22 -1.73 5.42
C SER A 61 -32.30 -2.26 6.53
N TRP A 62 -32.43 -3.53 6.89
CA TRP A 62 -31.63 -4.19 7.92
C TRP A 62 -30.32 -4.76 7.36
N LEU A 63 -30.23 -5.05 6.06
CA LEU A 63 -28.97 -5.44 5.41
C LEU A 63 -27.89 -4.36 5.59
N ARG A 64 -28.23 -3.07 5.39
CA ARG A 64 -27.29 -1.96 5.63
C ARG A 64 -26.76 -1.92 7.07
N PHE A 65 -27.63 -2.18 8.05
CA PHE A 65 -27.24 -2.25 9.47
C PHE A 65 -26.38 -3.47 9.78
N PHE A 66 -26.71 -4.64 9.23
CA PHE A 66 -25.95 -5.88 9.41
C PHE A 66 -24.54 -5.79 8.80
N PHE A 67 -24.41 -5.23 7.59
CA PHE A 67 -23.11 -4.97 6.97
C PHE A 67 -22.28 -3.95 7.74
N PHE A 68 -22.92 -2.93 8.33
CA PHE A 68 -22.23 -1.95 9.18
C PHE A 68 -21.71 -2.56 10.49
N TRP A 69 -22.47 -3.50 11.09
CA TRP A 69 -22.06 -4.17 12.33
C TRP A 69 -20.95 -5.22 12.08
N ASN A 70 -21.09 -6.05 11.03
CA ASN A 70 -20.07 -7.04 10.63
C ASN A 70 -18.71 -6.40 10.27
N ARG A 71 -18.72 -5.15 9.76
CA ARG A 71 -17.50 -4.40 9.43
C ARG A 71 -16.68 -4.03 10.67
N LYS A 72 -17.30 -3.90 11.84
CA LYS A 72 -16.58 -3.71 13.11
C LYS A 72 -15.96 -5.03 13.61
N ASP A 73 -16.65 -6.15 13.42
CA ASP A 73 -16.17 -7.46 13.87
C ASP A 73 -14.96 -7.97 13.07
N SER A 74 -14.89 -7.67 11.76
CA SER A 74 -13.74 -8.05 10.92
C SER A 74 -12.46 -7.26 11.20
N CYS A 75 -12.59 -6.15 11.91
CA CYS A 75 -11.52 -5.21 12.23
C CYS A 75 -11.05 -5.37 13.72
N LEU A 76 -11.60 -6.35 14.48
CA LEU A 76 -11.29 -6.62 15.90
C LEU A 76 -9.81 -6.90 16.20
N SER A 77 -9.03 -7.34 15.22
CA SER A 77 -7.59 -7.63 15.37
C SER A 77 -6.68 -6.41 15.17
N LEU A 78 -7.22 -5.24 14.80
CA LEU A 78 -6.44 -4.02 14.63
C LEU A 78 -7.20 -2.80 15.18
N PRO A 79 -6.98 -2.41 16.46
CA PRO A 79 -7.69 -1.31 17.11
C PRO A 79 -7.49 0.07 16.47
N HIS A 80 -6.65 0.16 15.43
CA HIS A 80 -6.34 1.38 14.69
C HIS A 80 -6.63 1.25 13.18
N CYS A 81 -7.47 0.31 12.75
CA CYS A 81 -7.84 0.25 11.34
C CYS A 81 -8.54 1.54 10.89
N GLY A 82 -8.09 2.10 9.77
CA GLY A 82 -8.55 3.37 9.23
C GLY A 82 -7.86 4.58 9.87
N TYR A 83 -6.93 4.38 10.80
CA TYR A 83 -6.18 5.49 11.40
C TYR A 83 -5.31 6.17 10.33
N ARG A 84 -5.30 7.49 10.40
CA ARG A 84 -4.45 8.37 9.60
C ARG A 84 -4.11 9.58 10.46
N GLN A 85 -2.85 9.98 10.44
CA GLN A 85 -2.45 11.23 11.05
C GLN A 85 -2.92 12.41 10.18
N PRO A 86 -3.39 13.53 10.78
CA PRO A 86 -3.76 14.73 10.02
C PRO A 86 -2.67 15.12 9.02
N ASP A 87 -3.10 15.51 7.84
CA ASP A 87 -2.26 15.90 6.70
C ASP A 87 -1.32 14.79 6.21
N SER A 88 -1.33 13.56 6.74
CA SER A 88 -0.28 12.60 6.42
C SER A 88 -0.43 11.92 5.05
N GLY A 89 -1.66 11.77 4.57
CA GLY A 89 -2.02 10.97 3.40
C GLY A 89 -1.90 9.45 3.61
N VAL A 90 -1.20 9.03 4.65
CA VAL A 90 -0.86 7.64 4.94
C VAL A 90 -1.83 7.07 5.98
N ILE A 91 -2.40 5.92 5.64
CA ILE A 91 -3.48 5.25 6.36
C ILE A 91 -3.01 3.85 6.74
N ILE A 92 -3.33 3.41 7.96
CA ILE A 92 -3.15 2.04 8.40
C ILE A 92 -4.51 1.33 8.47
N SER A 93 -4.61 0.14 7.91
CA SER A 93 -5.84 -0.64 7.86
C SER A 93 -5.59 -2.14 8.06
N CYS A 94 -6.63 -2.90 8.40
CA CYS A 94 -6.59 -4.35 8.32
C CYS A 94 -6.76 -4.79 6.86
N LEU A 95 -6.36 -6.02 6.54
CA LEU A 95 -6.39 -6.51 5.17
C LEU A 95 -7.82 -6.53 4.60
N ASN A 96 -8.79 -7.01 5.39
CA ASN A 96 -10.19 -7.07 4.97
C ASN A 96 -10.78 -5.68 4.71
N CYS A 97 -10.52 -4.73 5.62
CA CYS A 97 -11.00 -3.36 5.52
C CYS A 97 -10.29 -2.59 4.35
N PHE A 98 -9.09 -3.02 3.91
CA PHE A 98 -8.40 -2.50 2.71
C PHE A 98 -8.95 -3.10 1.39
N ILE A 99 -9.16 -4.41 1.36
CA ILE A 99 -9.68 -5.10 0.16
C ILE A 99 -11.14 -4.71 -0.11
N ASP A 100 -11.95 -4.61 0.95
CA ASP A 100 -13.41 -4.46 0.90
C ASP A 100 -14.03 -5.52 -0.03
N THR A 101 -14.40 -5.16 -1.26
CA THR A 101 -14.96 -6.08 -2.28
C THR A 101 -14.01 -6.35 -3.45
N GLY A 102 -12.77 -5.83 -3.39
CA GLY A 102 -11.78 -5.92 -4.45
C GLY A 102 -11.01 -7.24 -4.47
N SER A 103 -9.99 -7.28 -5.33
CA SER A 103 -8.99 -8.35 -5.37
C SER A 103 -7.60 -7.76 -5.20
N LEU A 104 -6.68 -8.58 -4.67
CA LEU A 104 -5.28 -8.18 -4.53
C LEU A 104 -4.46 -8.75 -5.68
N ASN A 105 -3.62 -7.89 -6.25
CA ASN A 105 -2.57 -8.28 -7.18
C ASN A 105 -1.21 -8.00 -6.55
N ARG A 106 -0.29 -8.94 -6.71
CA ARG A 106 1.07 -8.79 -6.19
C ARG A 106 1.93 -8.03 -7.19
N PHE A 107 2.48 -6.90 -6.76
CA PHE A 107 3.49 -6.17 -7.53
C PHE A 107 4.83 -6.92 -7.49
N GLN A 108 5.50 -7.03 -8.64
CA GLN A 108 6.76 -7.77 -8.76
C GLN A 108 7.97 -6.83 -8.77
N TYR A 109 8.94 -7.10 -7.91
CA TYR A 109 10.18 -6.32 -7.79
C TYR A 109 11.37 -7.13 -8.31
N GLY A 110 12.40 -6.44 -8.81
CA GLY A 110 13.66 -7.06 -9.23
C GLY A 110 13.53 -7.99 -10.43
N ILE A 111 12.50 -7.79 -11.28
CA ILE A 111 12.28 -8.65 -12.45
C ILE A 111 13.24 -8.28 -13.59
N GLY A 112 13.45 -9.21 -14.54
CA GLY A 112 14.27 -8.95 -15.72
C GLY A 112 13.55 -8.11 -16.79
N LYS A 113 14.32 -7.50 -17.71
CA LYS A 113 13.80 -6.67 -18.83
C LYS A 113 12.70 -7.39 -19.62
N LEU A 114 12.93 -8.64 -20.01
CA LEU A 114 11.96 -9.41 -20.80
C LEU A 114 10.63 -9.61 -20.06
N SER A 115 10.70 -9.94 -18.77
CA SER A 115 9.51 -10.04 -17.92
C SER A 115 8.80 -8.71 -17.79
N TYR A 116 9.53 -7.60 -17.66
CA TYR A 116 8.94 -6.26 -17.53
C TYR A 116 8.15 -5.86 -18.78
N VAL A 117 8.77 -6.02 -19.94
CA VAL A 117 8.14 -5.71 -21.23
C VAL A 117 6.90 -6.58 -21.47
N SER A 118 6.88 -7.80 -20.93
CA SER A 118 5.78 -8.76 -21.09
C SER A 118 4.61 -8.53 -20.12
N ASN A 119 4.87 -8.10 -18.89
CA ASN A 119 3.87 -7.86 -17.85
C ASN A 119 2.98 -6.63 -18.14
N HIS A 120 1.89 -6.45 -17.38
CA HIS A 120 1.04 -5.26 -17.48
C HIS A 120 1.74 -4.01 -16.91
N GLY A 121 1.42 -2.82 -17.42
CA GLY A 121 1.98 -1.59 -16.86
C GLY A 121 1.50 -1.43 -15.42
N GLY A 122 2.38 -0.99 -14.51
CA GLY A 122 2.03 -0.82 -13.09
C GLY A 122 1.88 -2.12 -12.29
N THR A 123 2.38 -3.27 -12.79
CA THR A 123 2.37 -4.54 -12.02
C THR A 123 3.77 -5.02 -11.63
N CYS A 124 4.82 -4.34 -12.09
CA CYS A 124 6.20 -4.76 -11.84
C CYS A 124 7.23 -3.63 -12.05
N THR A 125 8.43 -3.82 -11.49
CA THR A 125 9.61 -2.97 -11.66
C THR A 125 10.91 -3.78 -11.74
N ILE A 126 11.93 -3.22 -12.40
CA ILE A 126 13.30 -3.79 -12.41
C ILE A 126 14.01 -3.51 -11.08
N ALA A 127 13.59 -2.47 -10.34
CA ALA A 127 14.19 -2.13 -9.06
C ALA A 127 13.99 -3.27 -8.04
N LYS A 128 15.06 -3.59 -7.31
CA LYS A 128 15.01 -4.61 -6.26
C LYS A 128 14.31 -4.05 -5.03
N SER A 129 13.58 -4.92 -4.34
CA SER A 129 13.03 -4.61 -3.02
C SER A 129 14.14 -4.64 -1.99
N ASP A 130 14.08 -3.71 -1.04
CA ASP A 130 14.85 -3.77 0.19
C ASP A 130 14.35 -4.87 1.12
N PRO A 131 15.13 -5.21 2.18
CA PRO A 131 14.67 -6.15 3.19
C PRO A 131 13.34 -5.71 3.82
N PRO A 132 12.45 -6.67 4.15
CA PRO A 132 11.12 -6.35 4.70
C PRO A 132 11.15 -5.41 5.91
N GLU A 133 12.18 -5.52 6.75
CA GLU A 133 12.37 -4.68 7.93
C GLU A 133 12.51 -3.20 7.55
N GLU A 134 13.29 -2.89 6.51
CA GLU A 134 13.48 -1.51 6.03
C GLU A 134 12.21 -0.98 5.37
N VAL A 135 11.52 -1.82 4.59
CA VAL A 135 10.24 -1.46 3.96
C VAL A 135 9.19 -1.10 5.01
N ILE A 136 9.07 -1.92 6.06
CA ILE A 136 8.15 -1.69 7.17
C ILE A 136 8.55 -0.42 7.94
N LYS A 137 9.83 -0.22 8.23
CA LYS A 137 10.33 0.98 8.92
C LYS A 137 9.94 2.25 8.19
N ARG A 138 10.15 2.32 6.86
CA ARG A 138 9.76 3.50 6.05
C ARG A 138 8.26 3.73 6.10
N ALA A 139 7.46 2.70 5.86
CA ALA A 139 6.00 2.82 5.85
C ALA A 139 5.45 3.30 7.20
N VAL A 140 5.97 2.76 8.32
CA VAL A 140 5.58 3.20 9.67
C VAL A 140 6.07 4.61 9.98
N TYR A 141 7.26 4.99 9.53
CA TYR A 141 7.77 6.34 9.70
C TYR A 141 6.90 7.35 8.94
N LEU A 142 6.53 7.05 7.70
CA LEU A 142 5.64 7.90 6.88
C LEU A 142 4.21 7.91 7.40
N LEU A 143 3.71 6.86 8.06
CA LEU A 143 2.43 6.91 8.76
C LEU A 143 2.40 8.02 9.83
N ARG A 144 3.54 8.27 10.50
CA ARG A 144 3.70 9.24 11.60
C ARG A 144 4.12 10.65 11.17
N HIS A 145 4.66 10.78 9.97
CA HIS A 145 5.23 12.05 9.49
C HIS A 145 4.59 12.52 8.19
N GLY A 146 3.77 11.67 7.59
CA GLY A 146 3.15 11.80 6.30
C GLY A 146 4.11 11.72 5.13
N PHE A 147 3.50 11.65 3.96
CA PHE A 147 4.15 11.66 2.67
C PHE A 147 3.72 12.91 1.89
N PHE A 148 3.97 12.99 0.59
CA PHE A 148 3.59 14.15 -0.23
C PHE A 148 2.06 14.34 -0.32
N SER A 149 1.62 15.43 -0.94
CA SER A 149 0.21 15.61 -1.26
C SER A 149 -0.22 14.59 -2.32
N TYR A 150 -1.34 13.92 -2.06
CA TYR A 150 -1.87 12.89 -2.96
C TYR A 150 -2.34 13.53 -4.27
N ASP A 151 -1.81 13.04 -5.39
CA ASP A 151 -2.32 13.30 -6.73
C ASP A 151 -2.45 11.95 -7.46
N VAL A 152 -3.44 11.79 -8.35
CA VAL A 152 -3.71 10.48 -8.98
C VAL A 152 -2.64 10.13 -10.03
N LEU A 153 -2.07 11.14 -10.68
CA LEU A 153 -1.09 10.99 -11.77
C LEU A 153 0.35 10.95 -11.25
N ARG A 154 0.63 11.66 -10.16
CA ARG A 154 1.94 11.75 -9.49
C ARG A 154 1.75 11.69 -7.99
N ASN A 155 2.73 11.22 -7.23
CA ASN A 155 2.60 11.07 -5.79
C ASN A 155 1.33 10.31 -5.42
N ASN A 156 1.09 9.18 -6.08
CA ASN A 156 -0.08 8.35 -5.82
C ASN A 156 0.31 7.16 -4.93
N CYS A 157 -0.60 6.18 -4.81
CA CYS A 157 -0.36 4.96 -4.04
C CYS A 157 0.76 4.07 -4.61
N GLU A 158 0.97 4.09 -5.94
CA GLU A 158 2.08 3.40 -6.61
C GLU A 158 3.40 4.03 -6.19
N ASP A 159 3.49 5.36 -6.22
CA ASP A 159 4.72 6.06 -5.83
C ASP A 159 5.09 5.83 -4.36
N PHE A 160 4.10 5.91 -3.47
CA PHE A 160 4.30 5.62 -2.06
C PHE A 160 4.79 4.19 -1.83
N ALA A 161 4.16 3.21 -2.47
CA ALA A 161 4.52 1.80 -2.32
C ALA A 161 5.92 1.53 -2.87
N LEU A 162 6.27 2.15 -4.00
CA LEU A 162 7.57 2.02 -4.64
C LEU A 162 8.66 2.60 -3.74
N TYR A 163 8.49 3.84 -3.26
CA TYR A 163 9.43 4.46 -2.32
C TYR A 163 9.59 3.65 -1.02
N CYS A 164 8.48 3.21 -0.42
CA CYS A 164 8.54 2.38 0.78
C CYS A 164 9.33 1.09 0.52
N THR A 165 9.24 0.51 -0.67
CA THR A 165 9.86 -0.78 -0.99
C THR A 165 11.31 -0.69 -1.42
N THR A 166 11.71 0.41 -2.08
CA THR A 166 13.03 0.53 -2.72
C THR A 166 13.88 1.66 -2.17
N GLY A 167 13.30 2.60 -1.41
CA GLY A 167 14.00 3.80 -0.95
C GLY A 167 14.40 4.77 -2.07
N LEU A 168 14.01 4.50 -3.31
CA LEU A 168 14.42 5.26 -4.49
C LEU A 168 13.46 6.41 -4.77
N VAL A 169 14.00 7.57 -5.17
CA VAL A 169 13.26 8.73 -5.69
C VAL A 169 13.96 9.29 -6.93
N ILE A 170 13.26 10.07 -7.75
CA ILE A 170 13.88 10.74 -8.90
C ILE A 170 14.59 12.02 -8.42
N ARG A 171 15.85 12.19 -8.78
CA ARG A 171 16.63 13.37 -8.42
C ARG A 171 15.96 14.65 -8.93
N GLY A 172 15.77 15.62 -8.03
CA GLY A 172 15.12 16.90 -8.33
C GLY A 172 13.61 16.81 -8.59
N LYS A 173 13.01 15.61 -8.51
CA LYS A 173 11.56 15.39 -8.53
C LYS A 173 11.20 14.53 -7.35
N VAL A 174 10.45 15.09 -6.42
CA VAL A 174 10.18 14.39 -5.17
C VAL A 174 9.03 13.37 -5.31
N THR A 175 9.00 12.72 -6.46
CA THR A 175 8.08 11.66 -6.85
C THR A 175 8.93 10.52 -7.44
N THR A 176 8.46 9.28 -7.34
CA THR A 176 9.17 8.12 -7.92
C THR A 176 8.93 7.96 -9.42
N GLY A 177 8.00 8.73 -10.00
CA GLY A 177 7.74 8.77 -11.44
C GLY A 177 6.36 9.33 -11.78
N SER A 178 5.93 9.03 -13.00
CA SER A 178 4.52 9.00 -13.40
C SER A 178 4.04 7.56 -13.27
N SER A 179 2.76 7.32 -12.96
CA SER A 179 2.21 5.96 -12.83
C SER A 179 2.60 5.04 -14.01
N GLY A 180 3.05 3.82 -13.71
CA GLY A 180 3.51 2.86 -14.71
C GLY A 180 2.42 2.48 -15.72
N GLN A 181 1.15 2.55 -15.33
CA GLN A 181 0.01 2.36 -16.24
C GLN A 181 -0.10 3.50 -17.26
N VAL A 182 -0.05 4.74 -16.79
CA VAL A 182 -0.14 5.94 -17.65
C VAL A 182 1.02 5.97 -18.62
N ASN A 183 2.22 5.75 -18.11
CA ASN A 183 3.42 5.82 -18.93
C ASN A 183 3.46 4.74 -20.02
N ARG A 184 3.00 3.52 -19.72
CA ARG A 184 2.89 2.45 -20.72
C ARG A 184 1.88 2.78 -21.83
N SER A 185 0.73 3.35 -21.46
CA SER A 185 -0.30 3.75 -22.44
C SER A 185 0.17 4.86 -23.38
N ILE A 186 1.00 5.78 -22.89
CA ILE A 186 1.49 6.93 -23.67
C ILE A 186 2.68 6.55 -24.56
N ARG A 187 3.66 5.79 -24.03
CA ARG A 187 4.98 5.62 -24.67
C ARG A 187 5.19 4.24 -25.30
N GLY A 188 4.33 3.27 -25.01
CA GLY A 188 4.51 1.87 -25.42
C GLY A 188 5.50 1.10 -24.55
N LYS A 189 5.63 -0.21 -24.82
CA LYS A 189 6.33 -1.15 -23.91
C LYS A 189 7.82 -0.84 -23.73
N GLU A 190 8.55 -0.67 -24.82
CA GLU A 190 10.01 -0.49 -24.81
C GLU A 190 10.41 0.87 -24.20
N ALA A 191 9.70 1.95 -24.55
CA ALA A 191 9.96 3.26 -23.97
C ALA A 191 9.53 3.34 -22.50
N SER A 192 8.51 2.57 -22.08
CA SER A 192 8.14 2.47 -20.67
C SER A 192 9.18 1.74 -19.82
N TYR A 193 9.97 0.84 -20.40
CA TYR A 193 11.08 0.22 -19.69
C TYR A 193 12.14 1.26 -19.30
N MET A 194 12.44 2.21 -20.19
CA MET A 194 13.45 3.25 -19.92
C MET A 194 13.02 4.26 -18.83
N THR A 195 11.76 4.24 -18.41
CA THR A 195 11.25 5.08 -17.33
C THR A 195 11.07 4.34 -16.02
N ASP A 196 11.33 3.03 -16.00
CA ASP A 196 11.30 2.25 -14.77
C ASP A 196 12.36 2.75 -13.79
N ILE A 197 12.00 2.86 -12.51
CA ILE A 197 12.89 3.42 -11.48
C ILE A 197 14.18 2.60 -11.32
N GLY A 198 14.16 1.31 -11.66
CA GLY A 198 15.35 0.45 -11.62
C GLY A 198 16.26 0.58 -12.85
N VAL A 199 15.91 1.41 -13.84
CA VAL A 199 16.66 1.60 -15.09
C VAL A 199 17.21 3.02 -15.23
N ARG A 200 16.53 4.01 -14.64
CA ARG A 200 16.88 5.42 -14.74
C ARG A 200 18.22 5.73 -14.07
N ASP A 201 18.95 6.67 -14.65
CA ASP A 201 20.23 7.18 -14.15
C ASP A 201 20.07 8.39 -13.22
N ASP A 202 18.91 9.06 -13.28
CA ASP A 202 18.54 10.19 -12.43
C ASP A 202 17.81 9.77 -11.15
N VAL A 203 17.99 8.54 -10.69
CA VAL A 203 17.37 8.02 -9.45
C VAL A 203 18.40 7.98 -8.33
N GLU A 204 17.96 8.36 -7.13
CA GLU A 204 18.78 8.35 -5.92
C GLU A 204 18.06 7.61 -4.79
N GLU A 205 18.84 6.89 -3.99
CA GLU A 205 18.37 6.32 -2.72
C GLU A 205 18.33 7.43 -1.68
N VAL A 206 17.17 7.61 -1.04
CA VAL A 206 16.93 8.73 -0.12
C VAL A 206 16.33 8.21 1.18
N ALA A 207 16.95 8.60 2.29
CA ALA A 207 16.48 8.25 3.62
C ALA A 207 15.10 8.86 3.90
N VAL A 208 14.28 8.16 4.69
CA VAL A 208 12.89 8.55 4.94
C VAL A 208 12.77 9.90 5.66
N GLU A 209 13.76 10.23 6.47
CA GLU A 209 13.89 11.52 7.15
C GLU A 209 14.04 12.67 6.14
N GLN A 210 14.82 12.46 5.08
CA GLN A 210 15.05 13.48 4.05
C GLN A 210 13.80 13.69 3.18
N VAL A 211 13.04 12.64 2.90
CA VAL A 211 11.74 12.71 2.20
C VAL A 211 10.75 13.58 3.00
N VAL A 212 10.65 13.32 4.30
CA VAL A 212 9.78 14.11 5.19
C VAL A 212 10.27 15.55 5.32
N GLU A 213 11.58 15.77 5.41
CA GLU A 213 12.14 17.12 5.48
C GLU A 213 11.93 17.91 4.18
N PHE A 214 12.03 17.25 3.03
CA PHE A 214 11.67 17.89 1.76
C PHE A 214 10.19 18.28 1.75
N ARG A 215 9.30 17.37 2.15
CA ARG A 215 7.86 17.66 2.24
C ARG A 215 7.60 18.91 3.09
N ARG A 216 8.18 18.98 4.30
CA ARG A 216 7.99 20.13 5.21
C ARG A 216 8.45 21.46 4.63
N ARG A 217 9.47 21.46 3.76
CA ARG A 217 9.98 22.68 3.12
C ARG A 217 9.13 23.16 1.93
N ASN A 218 8.23 22.33 1.41
CA ASN A 218 7.47 22.60 0.19
C ASN A 218 5.93 22.60 0.39
N MET A 219 5.49 22.59 1.66
CA MET A 219 4.10 22.83 2.07
C MET A 219 3.98 24.24 2.62
#